data_AF-A0A7C5FW81-F1
#
_entry.id   AF-A0A7C5FW81-F1
#
_cell.length_a   1.000
_cell.length_b   1.000
_cell.length_c   1.000
_cell.angle_alpha   90.00
_cell.angle_beta   90.00
_cell.angle_gamma   90.00
#
_symmetry.space_group_name_H-M   'P 1'
#
loop_
_entity.id
_entity.type
_entity.pdbx_description
1 polymer ?
#
loop_
_entity_poly.entity_id
_entity_poly.type
_entity_poly.pdbx_seq_one_letter_code
_entity_poly.pdbx_strand_id
1 'polypeptide(L)'
;SVLISIGLLIWLTKLAKTNMEAISVSLILGGAIGNVIDRIYFGYVIDFLDVYYGTHHWPAFNIADSAIVIGAGLLIIDSFRSESKA
;
A
#
# COMPACT_ATOMS: atom_id res chain seq x y z
N SER A 1 -10.22 -8.95 9.15
CA SER A 1 -9.06 -8.14 8.71
C SER A 1 -9.40 -7.31 7.47
N VAL A 2 -9.86 -7.90 6.37
CA VAL A 2 -10.18 -7.19 5.09
C VAL A 2 -11.12 -6.00 5.25
N LEU A 3 -12.20 -6.12 6.04
CA LEU A 3 -13.16 -5.03 6.26
C LEU A 3 -12.56 -3.81 6.99
N ILE A 4 -11.62 -4.03 7.91
CA ILE A 4 -10.93 -2.97 8.64
C ILE A 4 -9.99 -2.22 7.68
N SER A 5 -9.29 -2.96 6.81
CA SER A 5 -8.45 -2.39 5.75
C SER A 5 -9.25 -1.53 4.79
N ILE A 6 -10.45 -1.97 4.37
CA ILE A 6 -11.35 -1.19 3.50
C ILE A 6 -11.83 0.09 4.20
N GLY A 7 -12.18 0.01 5.48
CA GLY A 7 -12.56 1.19 6.27
C GLY A 7 -11.44 2.23 6.39
N LEU A 8 -10.22 1.78 6.67
CA LEU A 8 -9.01 2.61 6.71
C LEU A 8 -8.72 3.30 5.38
N LEU A 9 -8.89 2.57 4.28
CA LEU A 9 -8.71 3.07 2.92
C LEU A 9 -9.68 4.20 2.56
N ILE A 10 -10.97 4.05 2.92
CA ILE A 10 -11.99 5.09 2.69
C ILE A 10 -11.76 6.30 3.58
N TRP A 11 -11.20 6.11 4.78
CA TRP A 11 -10.86 7.22 5.66
C TRP A 11 -9.64 7.99 5.15
N LEU A 12 -8.61 7.30 4.65
CA LEU A 12 -7.39 7.90 4.09
C LEU A 12 -7.66 8.78 2.86
N THR A 13 -8.62 8.44 2.01
CA THR A 13 -8.99 9.30 0.86
C THR A 13 -9.57 10.64 1.27
N LYS A 14 -10.15 10.74 2.45
CA LYS A 14 -10.67 12.00 2.99
C LYS A 14 -9.58 12.88 3.61
N LEU A 15 -8.37 12.34 3.80
CA LEU A 15 -7.23 13.07 4.38
C LEU A 15 -6.33 13.75 3.34
N ALA A 16 -6.44 13.42 2.05
CA ALA A 16 -5.56 13.98 1.03
C ALA A 16 -5.79 15.49 0.83
N LYS A 17 -4.84 16.29 1.28
CA LYS A 17 -4.79 17.76 1.17
C LYS A 17 -3.65 18.22 0.28
N THR A 18 -2.58 17.43 0.16
CA THR A 18 -1.44 17.71 -0.74
C THR A 18 -1.41 16.75 -1.93
N ASN A 19 -0.74 17.14 -3.01
CA ASN A 19 -0.52 16.24 -4.16
C ASN A 19 0.25 14.97 -3.76
N MET A 20 1.16 15.07 -2.79
CA MET A 20 1.96 13.93 -2.32
C MET A 20 1.09 12.98 -1.50
N GLU A 21 0.22 13.47 -0.62
CA GLU A 21 -0.78 12.65 0.08
C GLU A 21 -1.74 11.97 -0.90
N ALA A 22 -2.24 12.69 -1.91
CA ALA A 22 -3.13 12.13 -2.92
C ALA A 22 -2.47 10.96 -3.66
N ILE A 23 -1.24 11.13 -4.15
CA ILE A 23 -0.47 10.06 -4.80
C ILE A 23 -0.28 8.87 -3.84
N SER A 24 0.09 9.15 -2.59
CA SER A 24 0.32 8.12 -1.58
C SER A 24 -0.93 7.28 -1.32
N VAL A 25 -2.07 7.95 -1.13
CA VAL A 25 -3.36 7.29 -0.89
C VAL A 25 -3.81 6.51 -2.12
N SER A 26 -3.62 7.04 -3.33
CA SER A 26 -3.91 6.33 -4.57
C SER A 26 -3.08 5.05 -4.72
N LEU A 27 -1.80 5.05 -4.34
CA LEU A 27 -0.94 3.87 -4.37
C LEU A 27 -1.42 2.79 -3.39
N ILE A 28 -1.73 3.16 -2.15
CA ILE A 28 -2.22 2.22 -1.13
C ILE A 28 -3.57 1.63 -1.55
N LEU A 29 -4.49 2.47 -2.03
CA LEU A 29 -5.79 2.02 -2.55
C LEU A 29 -5.64 1.09 -3.73
N GLY A 30 -4.83 1.47 -4.73
CA GLY A 30 -4.61 0.68 -5.93
C GLY A 30 -4.08 -0.72 -5.59
N GLY A 31 -3.08 -0.81 -4.72
CA GLY A 31 -2.54 -2.08 -4.26
C GLY A 31 -3.57 -2.91 -3.48
N ALA A 32 -4.31 -2.29 -2.55
CA ALA A 32 -5.32 -3.00 -1.79
C ALA A 32 -6.46 -3.53 -2.67
N ILE A 33 -6.92 -2.74 -3.65
CA ILE A 33 -7.92 -3.16 -4.63
C ILE A 33 -7.38 -4.33 -5.47
N GLY A 34 -6.14 -4.26 -5.94
CA GLY A 34 -5.50 -5.37 -6.68
C GLY A 34 -5.51 -6.68 -5.89
N ASN A 35 -5.07 -6.65 -4.63
CA ASN A 35 -5.10 -7.83 -3.76
C ASN A 35 -6.52 -8.31 -3.40
N VAL A 36 -7.54 -7.44 -3.46
CA VAL A 36 -8.94 -7.84 -3.28
C VAL A 36 -9.47 -8.51 -4.54
N ILE A 37 -9.16 -7.96 -5.72
CA ILE A 37 -9.49 -8.56 -7.01
C ILE A 37 -8.93 -9.99 -7.06
N ASP A 38 -7.65 -10.19 -6.74
CA ASP A 38 -7.06 -11.54 -6.72
C ASP A 38 -7.85 -12.50 -5.83
N ARG A 39 -8.20 -12.07 -4.61
CA ARG A 39 -8.99 -12.91 -3.70
C ARG A 39 -10.38 -13.22 -4.23
N ILE A 40 -11.01 -12.30 -4.97
CA ILE A 40 -12.34 -12.53 -5.56
C ILE A 40 -12.25 -13.56 -6.70
N TYR A 41 -11.25 -13.45 -7.58
CA TYR A 41 -11.13 -14.29 -8.76
C TYR A 41 -10.48 -15.65 -8.48
N PHE A 42 -9.47 -15.69 -7.60
CA PHE A 42 -8.64 -16.87 -7.36
C PHE A 42 -8.83 -17.48 -5.97
N GLY A 43 -9.45 -16.76 -5.03
CA GLY A 43 -9.59 -17.19 -3.63
C GLY A 43 -8.36 -16.94 -2.74
N TYR A 44 -7.26 -16.45 -3.32
CA TYR A 44 -6.01 -16.09 -2.64
C TYR A 44 -5.30 -14.95 -3.40
N VAL A 45 -4.24 -14.39 -2.81
CA VAL A 45 -3.40 -13.37 -3.46
C VAL A 45 -2.25 -14.06 -4.19
N ILE A 46 -1.96 -13.63 -5.42
CA ILE A 46 -0.87 -14.20 -6.20
C ILE A 46 0.43 -13.42 -5.91
N ASP A 47 1.32 -14.05 -5.15
CA ASP A 47 2.67 -13.55 -4.89
C ASP A 47 3.64 -14.14 -5.91
N PHE A 48 4.30 -13.29 -6.69
CA PHE A 48 5.15 -13.71 -7.81
C PHE A 48 6.59 -13.16 -7.74
N LEU A 49 6.88 -12.21 -6.85
CA LEU A 49 8.22 -11.72 -6.60
C LEU A 49 8.81 -12.45 -5.40
N ASP A 50 9.83 -13.27 -5.65
CA ASP A 50 10.67 -13.90 -4.62
C ASP A 50 12.06 -13.27 -4.68
N VAL A 51 12.47 -12.64 -3.58
CA VAL A 51 13.77 -11.98 -3.44
C VAL A 51 14.56 -12.75 -2.39
N TYR A 52 15.77 -13.18 -2.74
CA TYR A 52 16.59 -14.00 -1.84
C TYR A 52 18.06 -13.60 -1.88
N TYR A 53 18.77 -13.91 -0.80
CA TYR A 53 20.22 -13.78 -0.68
C TYR A 53 20.79 -15.04 -0.01
N GLY A 54 21.57 -15.81 -0.76
CA GLY A 54 22.05 -17.12 -0.30
C GLY A 54 20.87 -18.08 -0.07
N THR A 55 20.74 -18.60 1.14
CA THR A 55 19.63 -19.47 1.57
C THR A 55 18.49 -18.69 2.23
N HIS A 56 18.62 -17.37 2.39
CA HIS A 56 17.61 -16.55 3.04
C HIS A 56 16.65 -15.98 2.00
N HIS A 57 15.36 -16.28 2.16
CA HIS A 57 14.29 -15.75 1.33
C HIS A 57 13.55 -14.65 2.08
N TRP A 58 13.42 -13.50 1.43
CA TRP A 58 12.40 -12.53 1.82
C TRP A 58 11.01 -13.11 1.49
N PRO A 59 9.98 -12.85 2.30
CA PRO A 59 8.62 -13.30 1.99
C PRO A 59 8.21 -12.87 0.58
N ALA A 60 7.68 -13.80 -0.21
CA ALA A 60 7.20 -13.48 -1.53
C ALA A 60 6.13 -12.37 -1.48
N PHE A 61 6.13 -11.50 -2.48
CA PHE A 61 5.22 -10.35 -2.56
C PHE A 61 4.82 -10.07 -4.01
N ASN A 62 3.96 -9.08 -4.20
CA ASN A 62 3.54 -8.65 -5.53
C ASN A 62 3.62 -7.12 -5.75
N ILE A 63 3.18 -6.67 -6.91
CA ILE A 63 3.16 -5.24 -7.26
C ILE A 63 2.17 -4.47 -6.38
N ALA A 64 1.05 -5.09 -5.98
CA ALA A 64 0.08 -4.47 -5.09
C ALA A 64 0.68 -4.20 -3.70
N ASP A 65 1.44 -5.13 -3.14
CA ASP A 65 2.16 -4.94 -1.87
C ASP A 65 3.23 -3.86 -1.99
N SER A 66 3.95 -3.84 -3.12
CA SER A 66 4.94 -2.79 -3.40
C SER A 66 4.29 -1.40 -3.44
N ALA A 67 3.14 -1.25 -4.09
CA ALA A 67 2.39 0.00 -4.13
C ALA A 67 1.93 0.44 -2.75
N ILE A 68 1.44 -0.49 -1.92
CA ILE A 68 1.07 -0.22 -0.52
C ILE A 68 2.27 0.29 0.28
N VAL A 69 3.43 -0.39 0.19
CA VAL A 69 4.64 0.00 0.92
C VAL A 69 5.16 1.36 0.47
N ILE A 70 5.21 1.62 -0.84
CA ILE A 70 5.66 2.91 -1.38
C ILE A 70 4.69 4.02 -0.94
N GLY A 71 3.38 3.82 -1.08
CA GLY A 71 2.38 4.80 -0.65
C GLY A 71 2.45 5.09 0.85
N ALA A 72 2.61 4.06 1.69
CA ALA A 72 2.80 4.25 3.13
C ALA A 72 4.09 5.03 3.44
N GLY A 73 5.20 4.70 2.76
CA GLY A 73 6.46 5.44 2.89
C GLY A 73 6.34 6.91 2.50
N LEU A 74 5.61 7.21 1.42
CA LEU A 74 5.36 8.60 0.99
C LEU A 74 4.49 9.36 2.00
N LEU A 75 3.46 8.75 2.59
CA LEU A 75 2.68 9.39 3.67
C LEU A 75 3.55 9.73 4.88
N ILE A 76 4.43 8.80 5.29
CA ILE A 76 5.35 9.02 6.41
C ILE A 76 6.29 10.19 6.10
N ILE A 77 6.89 10.21 4.89
CA ILE A 77 7.78 11.29 4.46
C ILE A 77 7.04 12.64 4.42
N ASP A 78 5.82 12.67 3.90
CA ASP A 78 5.03 13.92 3.83
C ASP A 78 4.67 14.43 5.23
N SER A 79 4.34 13.54 6.18
CA SER A 79 4.09 13.89 7.58
C SER A 79 5.26 14.65 8.21
N PHE A 80 6.50 14.17 8.02
CA PHE A 80 7.69 14.85 8.54
C PHE A 80 7.98 16.19 7.85
N ARG A 81 7.60 16.34 6.57
CA ARG A 81 7.75 17.61 5.84
C ARG A 81 6.69 18.63 6.21
N SER A 82 5.49 18.18 6.57
CA SER A 82 4.39 19.04 7.00
C SER A 82 4.70 19.72 8.34
N GLU A 83 5.31 19.00 9.29
CA GLU A 83 5.79 19.58 10.56
C GLU A 83 6.85 20.66 10.36
N SER A 84 7.72 20.54 9.34
CA SER A 84 8.74 21.55 9.03
C SER A 84 8.16 22.85 8.45
N LYS A 85 6.90 22.86 8.03
CA LYS A 85 6.22 24.05 7.46
C LYS A 85 5.23 24.70 8.42
N ALA A 86 4.99 24.11 9.58
CA ALA A 86 4.18 24.66 10.67
C ALA A 86 5.04 25.48 11.64
#